data_AF-A0A8C3B9J9-F1
#
_entry.id   AF-A0A8C3B9J9-F1
#
_cell.length_a   1.000
_cell.length_b   1.000
_cell.length_c   1.000
_cell.angle_alpha   90.00
_cell.angle_beta   90.00
_cell.angle_gamma   90.00
#
_symmetry.space_group_name_H-M   'P 1'
#
loop_
_entity.id
_entity.type
_entity.pdbx_description
1 polymer ?
#
loop_
_entity_poly.entity_id
_entity_poly.type
_entity_poly.pdbx_seq_one_letter_code
_entity_poly.pdbx_strand_id
1 'polypeptide(L)'
;MSCASVFTASSYSFILSISEEEARVKALNEYLSTRSYIQGFTFSHADVEVFRKFSGPPVDQYFHVVRWYRHIEAIYDGSSEKNDPCKLQTSKGKRMQPPWTPPEGTKHSRLCLYNSLTRNKVTK
;
A
#
# COMPACT_ATOMS: atom_id res chain seq x y z
N MET A 1 -29.80 11.47 -17.23
CA MET A 1 -29.53 10.68 -18.46
C MET A 1 -28.05 10.77 -18.76
N SER A 2 -27.39 9.60 -18.81
CA SER A 2 -26.02 9.28 -19.24
C SER A 2 -24.88 10.23 -18.90
N CYS A 3 -24.22 9.96 -17.77
CA CYS A 3 -22.79 10.19 -17.65
C CYS A 3 -22.08 9.28 -18.65
N ALA A 4 -21.38 9.89 -19.61
CA ALA A 4 -20.61 9.19 -20.63
C ALA A 4 -19.59 8.27 -19.94
N SER A 5 -19.76 6.97 -20.15
CA SER A 5 -18.74 5.97 -19.89
C SER A 5 -17.57 6.30 -20.81
N VAL A 6 -16.59 7.02 -20.28
CA VAL A 6 -15.27 7.11 -20.88
C VAL A 6 -14.77 5.67 -20.98
N PHE A 7 -14.71 5.14 -22.19
CA PHE A 7 -13.93 3.94 -22.48
C PHE A 7 -12.48 4.28 -22.11
N THR A 8 -12.11 4.06 -20.85
CA THR A 8 -10.73 4.08 -20.42
C THR A 8 -10.10 2.90 -21.13
N ALA A 9 -9.44 3.16 -22.26
CA ALA A 9 -8.53 2.21 -22.86
C ALA A 9 -7.66 1.67 -21.72
N SER A 10 -7.79 0.37 -21.48
CA SER A 10 -7.23 -0.30 -20.31
C SER A 10 -5.76 0.08 -20.17
N SER A 11 -5.41 0.91 -19.17
CA SER A 11 -4.07 1.49 -18.99
C SER A 11 -2.98 0.42 -18.80
N TYR A 12 -3.37 -0.84 -18.63
CA TYR A 12 -2.50 -1.99 -18.40
C TYR A 12 -2.62 -3.05 -19.50
N SER A 13 -3.34 -2.80 -20.60
CA SER A 13 -3.50 -3.75 -21.71
C SER A 13 -2.14 -4.21 -22.28
N PHE A 14 -1.17 -3.29 -22.33
CA PHE A 14 0.19 -3.59 -22.79
C PHE A 14 0.87 -4.67 -21.94
N ILE A 15 0.55 -4.77 -20.65
CA ILE A 15 1.09 -5.80 -19.74
C ILE A 15 0.48 -7.16 -20.11
N LEU A 16 -0.82 -7.20 -20.40
CA LEU A 16 -1.51 -8.44 -20.78
C LEU A 16 -1.13 -8.94 -22.18
N SER A 17 -0.73 -8.06 -23.10
CA SER A 17 -0.35 -8.44 -24.46
C SER A 17 1.04 -9.08 -24.58
N ILE A 18 1.90 -8.98 -23.56
CA ILE A 18 3.25 -9.55 -23.62
C ILE A 18 3.18 -11.07 -23.39
N SER A 19 3.58 -11.84 -24.41
CA SER A 19 3.60 -13.30 -24.37
C SER A 19 4.69 -13.84 -23.44
N GLU A 20 5.92 -13.31 -23.57
CA GLU A 20 7.09 -13.71 -22.79
C GLU A 20 6.92 -13.38 -21.31
N GLU A 21 7.05 -14.39 -20.43
CA GLU A 21 6.80 -14.22 -19.00
C GLU A 21 7.80 -13.26 -18.36
N GLU A 22 9.10 -13.42 -18.59
CA GLU A 22 10.13 -12.55 -18.01
C GLU A 22 9.97 -11.08 -18.43
N ALA A 23 9.70 -10.83 -19.72
CA ALA A 23 9.46 -9.48 -20.22
C ALA A 23 8.19 -8.87 -19.63
N ARG A 24 7.14 -9.68 -19.43
CA ARG A 24 5.89 -9.26 -18.79
C ARG A 24 6.10 -8.87 -17.34
N VAL A 25 6.81 -9.69 -16.57
CA VAL A 25 7.13 -9.41 -15.17
C VAL A 25 7.99 -8.15 -15.04
N LYS A 26 8.98 -7.98 -15.92
CA LYS A 26 9.81 -6.77 -15.94
C LYS A 26 8.98 -5.51 -16.24
N ALA A 27 8.12 -5.55 -17.27
CA ALA A 27 7.24 -4.43 -17.60
C ALA A 27 6.27 -4.09 -16.45
N LEU A 28 5.72 -5.13 -15.80
CA LEU A 28 4.86 -4.97 -14.64
C LEU A 28 5.62 -4.39 -13.43
N ASN A 29 6.87 -4.78 -13.21
CA ASN A 29 7.70 -4.25 -12.12
C ASN A 29 7.89 -2.73 -12.26
N GLU A 30 8.25 -2.27 -13.46
CA GLU A 30 8.40 -0.85 -13.76
C GLU A 30 7.07 -0.10 -13.57
N TYR A 31 5.96 -0.70 -14.00
CA TYR A 31 4.63 -0.12 -13.82
C TYR A 31 4.22 0.03 -12.33
N LEU A 32 4.50 -1.00 -11.52
CA LEU A 32 4.21 -1.03 -10.08
C LEU A 32 5.23 -0.28 -9.22
N SER A 33 6.28 0.29 -9.81
CA SER A 33 7.21 1.16 -9.09
C SER A 33 6.52 2.43 -8.57
N THR A 34 5.54 2.94 -9.32
CA THR A 34 4.77 4.15 -8.99
C THR A 34 3.35 3.85 -8.51
N ARG A 35 2.94 2.57 -8.52
CA ARG A 35 1.55 2.14 -8.28
C ARG A 35 1.49 1.00 -7.29
N SER A 36 0.43 0.97 -6.49
CA SER A 36 0.20 -0.14 -5.54
C SER A 36 -0.68 -1.25 -6.12
N TYR A 37 -1.53 -0.92 -7.09
CA TYR A 37 -2.47 -1.82 -7.76
C TYR A 37 -2.43 -1.59 -9.28
N ILE A 38 -3.00 -2.50 -10.06
CA ILE A 38 -3.08 -2.37 -11.52
C ILE A 38 -3.95 -1.18 -11.92
N GLN A 39 -5.08 -0.99 -11.23
CA GLN A 39 -6.01 0.10 -11.51
C GLN A 39 -6.49 0.77 -10.22
N GLY A 40 -6.35 2.10 -10.15
CA GLY A 40 -6.77 2.88 -8.98
C GLY A 40 -5.84 2.72 -7.78
N PHE A 41 -6.40 2.93 -6.58
CA PHE A 41 -5.68 2.89 -5.30
C PHE A 41 -6.15 1.77 -4.37
N THR A 42 -7.07 0.93 -4.85
CA THR A 42 -7.67 -0.19 -4.13
C THR A 42 -7.66 -1.42 -5.02
N PHE A 43 -7.79 -2.60 -4.42
CA PHE A 43 -7.94 -3.86 -5.14
C PHE A 43 -9.07 -3.79 -6.18
N SER A 44 -8.78 -4.23 -7.41
CA SER A 44 -9.67 -4.10 -8.56
C SER A 44 -9.71 -5.39 -9.40
N HIS A 45 -10.67 -5.49 -10.34
CA HIS A 45 -10.73 -6.63 -11.27
C HIS A 45 -9.47 -6.78 -12.11
N ALA A 46 -8.83 -5.66 -12.46
CA ALA A 46 -7.58 -5.65 -13.22
C ALA A 46 -6.45 -6.40 -12.50
N ASP A 47 -6.40 -6.31 -11.17
CA ASP A 47 -5.42 -7.06 -10.37
C ASP A 47 -5.64 -8.56 -10.48
N VAL A 48 -6.90 -9.02 -10.48
CA VAL A 48 -7.25 -10.44 -10.64
C VAL A 48 -6.86 -10.95 -12.03
N GLU A 49 -7.14 -10.17 -13.08
CA GLU A 49 -6.79 -10.55 -14.46
C GLU A 49 -5.28 -10.73 -14.63
N VAL A 50 -4.49 -9.78 -14.14
CA VAL A 50 -3.03 -9.85 -14.20
C VAL A 50 -2.51 -10.97 -13.30
N PHE A 51 -3.04 -11.13 -12.10
CA PHE A 51 -2.63 -12.16 -11.14
C PHE A 51 -2.82 -13.58 -11.69
N ARG A 52 -3.92 -13.86 -12.39
CA ARG A 52 -4.17 -15.17 -13.03
C ARG A 52 -3.17 -15.55 -14.13
N LYS A 53 -2.41 -14.58 -14.65
CA LYS A 53 -1.36 -14.86 -15.65
C LYS A 53 -0.07 -15.41 -15.03
N PHE A 54 0.05 -15.36 -13.71
CA PHE A 54 1.16 -15.93 -12.96
C PHE A 54 0.82 -17.36 -12.55
N SER A 55 1.74 -18.28 -12.80
CA SER A 55 1.63 -19.68 -12.35
C SER A 55 2.06 -19.86 -10.88
N GLY A 56 2.82 -18.90 -10.35
CA GLY A 56 3.34 -18.93 -8.98
C GLY A 56 4.05 -17.62 -8.61
N PRO A 57 4.68 -17.57 -7.43
CA PRO A 57 5.35 -16.38 -6.94
C PRO A 57 6.52 -15.99 -7.86
N PRO A 58 6.62 -14.71 -8.26
CA PRO A 58 7.71 -14.23 -9.10
C PRO A 58 9.03 -14.18 -8.35
N VAL A 59 10.14 -14.19 -9.09
CA VAL A 59 11.51 -14.15 -8.54
C VAL A 59 11.74 -12.89 -7.71
N ASP A 60 12.46 -13.02 -6.60
CA ASP A 60 12.76 -11.94 -5.64
C ASP A 60 13.54 -10.74 -6.22
N GLN A 61 14.00 -10.81 -7.48
CA GLN A 61 14.60 -9.69 -8.20
C GLN A 61 13.59 -8.57 -8.52
N TYR A 62 12.30 -8.89 -8.63
CA TYR A 62 11.24 -7.94 -9.00
C TYR A 62 10.42 -7.50 -7.78
N PHE A 63 11.05 -6.73 -6.89
CA PHE A 63 10.50 -6.37 -5.58
C PHE A 63 9.09 -5.77 -5.62
N HIS A 64 8.78 -4.94 -6.63
CA HIS A 64 7.46 -4.31 -6.73
C HIS A 64 6.38 -5.33 -7.08
N VAL A 65 6.70 -6.28 -7.96
CA VAL A 65 5.79 -7.37 -8.34
C VAL A 65 5.65 -8.34 -7.18
N VAL A 66 6.73 -8.73 -6.50
CA VAL A 66 6.68 -9.65 -5.35
C VAL A 66 5.81 -9.09 -4.22
N ARG A 67 5.99 -7.80 -3.90
CA ARG A 67 5.14 -7.09 -2.93
C ARG A 67 3.67 -7.15 -3.33
N TRP A 68 3.36 -6.79 -4.57
CA TRP A 68 1.99 -6.80 -5.08
C TRP A 68 1.40 -8.21 -5.12
N TYR A 69 2.12 -9.19 -5.65
CA TYR A 69 1.70 -10.59 -5.76
C TYR A 69 1.31 -11.17 -4.41
N ARG A 70 2.19 -11.05 -3.39
CA ARG A 70 1.91 -11.53 -2.03
C ARG A 70 0.68 -10.86 -1.42
N HIS A 71 0.47 -9.58 -1.73
CA HIS A 71 -0.69 -8.82 -1.25
C HIS A 71 -1.98 -9.30 -1.93
N ILE A 72 -1.97 -9.52 -3.25
CA ILE A 72 -3.13 -10.05 -3.97
C ILE A 72 -3.43 -11.48 -3.56
N GLU A 73 -2.40 -12.33 -3.41
CA GLU A 73 -2.52 -13.72 -2.95
C GLU A 73 -3.21 -13.79 -1.58
N ALA A 74 -2.79 -12.97 -0.61
CA ALA A 74 -3.42 -12.92 0.71
C ALA A 74 -4.89 -12.47 0.68
N ILE A 75 -5.29 -11.65 -0.30
CA ILE A 75 -6.68 -11.24 -0.51
C ILE A 75 -7.48 -12.33 -1.23
N TYR A 76 -6.87 -12.99 -2.23
CA TYR A 76 -7.54 -13.92 -3.14
C TYR A 76 -7.70 -15.33 -2.57
N ASP A 77 -6.69 -15.83 -1.84
CA ASP A 77 -6.74 -17.11 -1.11
C ASP A 77 -7.55 -17.00 0.21
N GLY A 78 -8.08 -15.81 0.48
CA GLY A 78 -9.06 -15.56 1.53
C GLY A 78 -10.38 -16.24 1.19
N SER A 79 -10.52 -17.51 1.59
CA SER A 79 -11.80 -18.14 1.89
C SER A 79 -12.61 -17.26 2.83
N SER A 80 -13.34 -16.33 2.21
CA SER A 80 -14.43 -15.57 2.75
C SER A 80 -15.63 -16.51 2.93
N GLU A 81 -15.58 -17.37 3.95
CA GLU A 81 -16.80 -17.70 4.68
C GLU A 81 -16.72 -16.97 6.02
N LYS A 82 -17.57 -15.95 6.18
CA LYS A 82 -17.75 -15.10 7.37
C LYS A 82 -16.83 -13.87 7.50
N ASN A 83 -16.74 -13.00 6.50
CA ASN A 83 -16.40 -11.60 6.81
C ASN A 83 -17.20 -10.62 5.94
N ASP A 84 -18.00 -9.80 6.61
CA ASP A 84 -18.78 -8.68 6.08
C ASP A 84 -17.94 -7.77 5.15
N PRO A 85 -18.51 -7.26 4.04
CA PRO A 85 -17.77 -6.63 2.95
C PRO A 85 -17.13 -5.26 3.28
N CYS A 86 -17.13 -4.82 4.55
CA CYS A 86 -16.58 -3.52 4.97
C CYS A 86 -15.47 -3.59 6.01
N LYS A 87 -14.88 -4.77 6.29
CA LYS A 87 -13.75 -4.85 7.23
C LYS A 87 -12.48 -5.31 6.52
N LEU A 88 -11.53 -4.39 6.35
CA LEU A 88 -10.12 -4.74 6.12
C LEU A 88 -9.76 -5.84 7.11
N GLN A 89 -9.21 -6.95 6.60
CA GLN A 89 -8.71 -8.03 7.43
C GLN A 89 -7.45 -7.56 8.18
N THR A 90 -7.65 -6.82 9.28
CA THR A 90 -6.68 -6.83 10.35
C THR A 90 -6.72 -8.23 10.94
N SER A 91 -5.60 -8.95 10.85
CA SER A 91 -5.40 -10.26 11.44
C SER A 91 -6.10 -10.39 12.79
N LYS A 92 -6.86 -11.48 12.95
CA LYS A 92 -7.55 -11.86 14.19
C LYS A 92 -6.58 -12.41 15.25
N GLY A 93 -5.34 -11.94 15.23
CA GLY A 93 -4.55 -11.67 16.42
C GLY A 93 -4.15 -10.23 16.22
N LYS A 94 -4.77 -9.29 16.95
CA LYS A 94 -4.29 -7.90 16.94
C LYS A 94 -2.84 -7.98 17.39
N ARG A 95 -1.90 -7.98 16.45
CA ARG A 95 -0.55 -7.52 16.69
C ARG A 95 -0.76 -6.04 16.93
N MET A 96 -1.14 -5.71 18.16
CA MET A 96 -1.11 -4.34 18.64
C MET A 96 0.34 -3.96 18.40
N GLN A 97 0.57 -3.06 17.45
CA GLN A 97 1.79 -2.27 17.52
C GLN A 97 1.82 -1.79 18.97
N PRO A 98 2.81 -2.18 19.78
CA PRO A 98 2.88 -1.65 21.14
C PRO A 98 2.77 -0.13 21.01
N PRO A 99 2.00 0.54 21.88
CA PRO A 99 1.96 1.99 21.88
C PRO A 99 3.39 2.51 21.70
N TRP A 100 3.63 3.24 20.61
CA TRP A 100 4.99 3.64 20.27
C TRP A 100 5.54 4.41 21.45
N THR A 101 6.63 3.91 22.01
CA THR A 101 7.31 4.53 23.13
C THR A 101 8.65 5.02 22.58
N PRO A 102 9.02 6.30 22.80
CA PRO A 102 10.31 6.79 22.35
C PRO A 102 11.45 6.00 23.01
N PRO A 103 12.61 5.83 22.35
CA PRO A 103 13.78 5.20 22.94
C PRO A 103 14.19 5.86 24.25
N GLU A 104 14.75 5.06 25.16
CA GLU A 104 15.26 5.54 26.44
C GLU A 104 16.31 6.65 26.23
N GLY A 105 16.14 7.78 26.91
CA GLY A 105 16.98 8.97 26.72
C GLY A 105 16.47 10.00 25.70
N THR A 106 15.31 9.78 25.07
CA THR A 106 14.70 10.79 24.20
C THR A 106 14.31 12.02 25.01
N LYS A 107 14.98 13.16 24.79
CA LYS A 107 14.61 14.45 25.39
C LYS A 107 13.28 14.90 24.79
N HIS A 108 12.21 14.90 25.59
CA HIS A 108 10.94 15.49 25.15
C HIS A 108 11.15 16.96 24.80
N SER A 109 10.69 17.38 23.62
CA SER A 109 10.67 18.78 23.22
C SER A 109 9.77 19.55 24.19
N ARG A 110 10.38 20.24 25.15
CA ARG A 110 9.64 21.14 26.05
C ARG A 110 9.37 22.42 25.27
N LEU A 111 8.09 22.73 25.08
CA LEU A 111 7.67 24.06 24.66
C LEU A 111 8.04 25.03 25.78
N CYS A 112 9.16 25.77 25.62
CA CYS A 112 9.54 26.83 26.54
C CYS A 112 8.66 28.06 26.26
N LEU A 113 7.59 28.22 27.04
CA LEU A 113 6.85 29.47 27.07
C LEU A 113 7.71 30.53 27.75
N TYR A 114 8.23 31.48 26.97
CA TYR A 114 8.89 32.66 27.50
C TYR A 114 7.84 33.59 28.10
N ASN A 115 7.63 33.52 29.42
CA ASN A 115 6.79 34.50 30.11
C ASN A 115 7.63 35.75 30.40
N SER A 116 7.54 36.73 29.50
CA SER A 116 8.25 38.01 29.59
C SER A 116 7.66 38.99 30.61
N LEU A 117 6.54 38.65 31.27
CA LEU A 117 5.76 39.58 32.11
C LEU A 117 6.21 39.66 33.58
N THR A 118 7.19 38.88 34.02
CA THR A 118 7.66 38.88 35.44
C THR A 118 9.16 39.09 35.61
N ARG A 119 9.86 39.67 34.62
CA ARG A 119 11.20 40.22 34.87
C ARG A 119 11.06 41.51 35.67
N ASN A 120 11.01 41.36 36.99
CA ASN A 120 11.38 42.44 37.90
C ASN A 120 12.84 42.76 37.61
N LYS A 121 13.10 43.91 36.95
CA LYS A 121 14.44 44.47 36.84
C LYS A 121 14.92 44.75 38.27
N VAL A 122 15.81 43.91 38.79
CA VAL A 122 16.62 44.27 39.95
C VAL A 122 17.59 45.35 39.46
N THR A 123 17.28 46.60 39.76
CA THR A 123 18.18 47.74 39.59
C THR A 123 19.27 47.65 40.66
N LYS A 124 20.53 47.69 40.24
CA LYS A 124 21.67 48.00 41.12
C LYS A 124 21.94 49.49 41.07
#